data_AF-A0A0S2C6M1-F1
#
_entry.id   AF-A0A0S2C6M1-F1
#
_cell.length_a   1.000
_cell.length_b   1.000
_cell.length_c   1.000
_cell.angle_alpha   90.00
_cell.angle_beta   90.00
_cell.angle_gamma   90.00
#
_symmetry.space_group_name_H-M   'P 1'
#
loop_
_entity.id
_entity.type
_entity.pdbx_description
1 polymer ?
#
loop_
_entity_poly.entity_id
_entity_poly.type
_entity_poly.pdbx_seq_one_letter_code
_entity_poly.pdbx_strand_id
1 'polypeptide(L)' 'PGKDSRWLPSLVLARLVFVPLLLLCNIKPRRYLTVVFKHDAWFIFFMAAFAFSNGYLASLCMCFGPK' A
#
# COMPACT_ATOMS: atom_id res chain seq x y z
N PRO A 1 18.32 -16.01 -0.28
CA PRO A 1 17.01 -15.43 -0.68
C PRO A 1 17.21 -14.63 -1.97
N GLY A 2 17.59 -15.26 -3.08
CA GLY A 2 16.86 -16.35 -3.72
C GLY A 2 15.99 -15.69 -4.78
N LYS A 3 16.41 -15.75 -6.05
CA LYS A 3 15.93 -15.04 -7.26
C LYS A 3 14.42 -15.22 -7.57
N ASP A 4 13.62 -15.75 -6.66
CA ASP A 4 12.23 -16.19 -6.82
C ASP A 4 11.24 -15.49 -5.87
N SER A 5 11.60 -14.33 -5.31
CA SER A 5 10.72 -13.65 -4.36
C SER A 5 9.55 -12.97 -5.09
N ARG A 6 8.51 -13.76 -5.40
CA ARG A 6 7.20 -13.30 -5.91
C ARG A 6 6.51 -12.30 -4.96
N TRP A 7 7.04 -12.13 -3.76
CA TRP A 7 6.60 -11.11 -2.81
C TRP A 7 6.89 -9.68 -3.28
N LEU A 8 8.02 -9.46 -3.98
CA LEU A 8 8.36 -8.14 -4.54
C LEU A 8 7.27 -7.61 -5.48
N PRO A 9 6.86 -8.32 -6.55
CA PRO A 9 5.81 -7.85 -7.44
C PRO A 9 4.44 -7.78 -6.74
N SER A 10 4.12 -8.70 -5.83
CA SER A 10 2.88 -8.64 -5.05
C SER A 10 2.79 -7.38 -4.18
N LEU A 11 3.89 -6.98 -3.54
CA LEU A 11 3.93 -5.75 -2.73
C LEU A 11 3.81 -4.49 -3.61
N VAL A 12 4.39 -4.49 -4.81
CA VAL A 12 4.26 -3.38 -5.77
C VAL A 12 2.82 -3.26 -6.27
N LEU A 13 2.19 -4.39 -6.61
CA LEU A 13 0.80 -4.42 -7.06
C LEU A 13 -0.15 -3.98 -5.94
N ALA A 14 0.11 -4.38 -4.70
CA ALA A 14 -0.65 -3.94 -3.53
C ALA A 14 -0.63 -2.41 -3.40
N ARG A 15 0.53 -1.74 -3.60
CA ARG A 15 0.62 -0.26 -3.60
C ARG A 15 -0.25 0.39 -4.65
N LEU A 16 -0.33 -0.18 -5.85
CA LEU A 16 -1.16 0.34 -6.93
C LEU A 16 -2.66 0.26 -6.60
N VAL A 17 -3.07 -0.81 -5.92
CA VAL A 17 -4.46 -1.00 -5.46
C VAL A 17 -4.79 -0.07 -4.28
N PHE A 18 -3.83 0.20 -3.37
CA PHE A 18 -4.09 1.10 -2.24
C PHE A 18 -4.37 2.56 -2.64
N VAL A 19 -3.81 3.07 -3.75
CA VAL A 19 -4.03 4.46 -4.21
C VAL A 19 -5.52 4.76 -4.49
N PRO A 20 -6.24 4.02 -5.37
CA PRO A 20 -7.65 4.25 -5.60
C PRO A 20 -8.48 3.96 -4.34
N LEU A 21 -8.14 2.94 -3.54
CA LEU A 21 -8.86 2.67 -2.28
C LEU A 21 -8.79 3.85 -1.30
N LEU A 22 -7.62 4.45 -1.11
CA LEU A 22 -7.44 5.65 -0.27
C LEU A 22 -8.17 6.86 -0.86
N LEU A 23 -8.23 6.97 -2.19
CA LEU A 23 -9.00 7.99 -2.91
C LEU A 23 -10.52 7.80 -2.75
N LEU A 24 -11.00 6.58 -2.51
CA LEU A 24 -12.40 6.27 -2.21
C LEU A 24 -12.77 6.41 -0.72
N CYS A 25 -11.79 6.60 0.18
CA CYS A 25 -12.03 6.85 1.62
C CYS A 25 -12.64 8.24 1.87
N ASN A 26 -12.91 8.62 3.12
CA ASN A 26 -13.64 9.84 3.46
C ASN A 26 -12.77 11.14 3.51
N ILE A 27 -11.99 11.46 2.46
CA ILE A 27 -11.26 12.75 2.38
C ILE A 27 -12.25 13.84 1.98
N LYS A 28 -12.38 14.92 2.74
CA LYS A 28 -13.27 16.06 2.40
C LYS A 28 -12.43 17.29 2.01
N PRO A 29 -12.92 18.17 1.11
CA PRO A 29 -14.21 18.16 0.41
C PRO A 29 -14.11 17.51 -0.98
N ARG A 30 -15.08 16.67 -1.38
CA ARG A 30 -15.09 16.01 -2.70
C ARG A 30 -16.25 16.54 -3.56
N ARG A 31 -16.00 16.81 -4.84
CA ARG A 31 -17.03 17.21 -5.83
C ARG A 31 -17.46 16.09 -6.79
N TYR A 32 -16.66 15.03 -6.98
CA TYR A 32 -16.85 14.09 -8.10
C TYR A 32 -16.79 12.58 -7.75
N LEU A 33 -16.38 12.17 -6.54
CA LEU A 33 -16.26 10.76 -6.16
C LEU A 33 -17.19 10.39 -4.99
N THR A 34 -17.90 9.26 -5.12
CA THR A 34 -18.76 8.66 -4.08
C THR A 34 -17.92 7.95 -3.01
N VAL A 35 -18.19 8.24 -1.73
CA VAL A 35 -17.52 7.59 -0.60
C VAL A 35 -18.06 6.17 -0.45
N VAL A 36 -17.27 5.17 -0.83
CA VAL A 36 -17.62 3.74 -0.65
C VAL A 36 -17.28 3.28 0.77
N PHE A 37 -16.18 3.78 1.33
CA PHE A 37 -15.73 3.45 2.69
C PHE A 37 -15.93 4.65 3.61
N LYS A 38 -17.08 4.71 4.29
CA LYS A 38 -17.45 5.79 5.22
C LYS A 38 -16.67 5.74 6.55
N HIS A 39 -16.14 4.56 6.91
CA HIS A 39 -15.51 4.33 8.20
C HIS A 39 -13.98 4.47 8.11
N ASP A 40 -13.42 5.35 8.95
CA ASP A 40 -11.99 5.71 8.92
C ASP A 40 -11.07 4.53 9.27
N ALA A 41 -11.57 3.48 9.94
CA ALA A 41 -10.78 2.28 10.21
C ALA A 41 -10.27 1.58 8.94
N TRP A 42 -11.03 1.61 7.84
CA TRP A 42 -10.58 1.03 6.57
C TRP A 42 -9.41 1.83 6.00
N PHE A 43 -9.48 3.16 6.08
CA PHE A 43 -8.38 4.03 5.68
C PHE A 43 -7.12 3.73 6.50
N ILE A 44 -7.24 3.61 7.82
CA ILE A 44 -6.12 3.31 8.73
C ILE A 44 -5.51 1.94 8.41
N PHE A 45 -6.34 0.92 8.18
CA PHE A 45 -5.88 -0.42 7.84
C PHE A 45 -5.09 -0.43 6.51
N PHE A 46 -5.61 0.22 5.46
CA PHE A 46 -4.92 0.32 4.17
C PHE A 46 -3.63 1.13 4.26
N MET A 47 -3.64 2.23 5.03
CA MET A 47 -2.43 3.01 5.33
C MET A 47 -1.37 2.18 6.06
N ALA A 48 -1.75 1.42 7.07
CA ALA A 48 -0.84 0.57 7.83
C ALA A 48 -0.23 -0.54 6.94
N ALA A 49 -1.06 -1.24 6.16
CA ALA A 49 -0.60 -2.25 5.22
C ALA A 49 0.33 -1.67 4.14
N PHE A 50 0.01 -0.49 3.63
CA PHE A 50 0.86 0.23 2.67
C PHE A 50 2.21 0.62 3.31
N ALA A 51 2.19 1.23 4.49
CA ALA A 51 3.40 1.64 5.20
C ALA A 51 4.30 0.45 5.55
N PHE A 52 3.72 -0.64 6.06
CA PHE A 52 4.43 -1.87 6.38
C PHE A 52 5.07 -2.48 5.13
N SER A 53 4.33 -2.54 4.00
CA SER A 53 4.86 -3.03 2.73
C SER A 53 6.02 -2.17 2.22
N ASN A 54 6.00 -0.85 2.43
CA ASN A 54 7.10 0.03 2.07
C ASN A 54 8.33 -0.18 2.96
N GLY A 55 8.14 -0.22 4.28
CA GLY A 55 9.22 -0.42 5.25
C GLY A 55 9.93 -1.77 5.06
N TYR A 56 9.16 -2.84 4.88
CA TYR A 56 9.71 -4.18 4.68
C TYR A 56 10.50 -4.29 3.37
N LEU A 57 10.00 -3.71 2.28
CA LEU A 57 10.71 -3.70 0.98
C LEU A 57 12.02 -2.92 1.07
N ALA A 58 12.02 -1.76 1.75
CA ALA A 58 13.21 -0.94 1.91
C ALA A 58 14.31 -1.69 2.68
N SER A 59 13.96 -2.34 3.79
CA SER A 59 14.89 -3.18 4.56
C SER A 59 15.41 -4.36 3.72
N LEU A 60 14.54 -5.06 2.98
CA LEU A 60 14.98 -6.15 2.09
C LEU A 60 15.91 -5.64 0.99
N CYS A 61 15.59 -4.52 0.31
CA CYS A 61 16.45 -3.95 -0.72
C CYS A 61 17.83 -3.56 -0.18
N MET A 62 17.92 -3.02 1.04
CA MET A 62 19.21 -2.72 1.68
C MET A 62 19.98 -4.00 2.06
N CYS A 63 19.30 -5.05 2.52
CA CYS A 63 19.95 -6.33 2.82
C CYS A 63 20.38 -7.13 1.57
N PHE A 64 19.69 -6.96 0.44
CA PHE A 64 20.02 -7.62 -0.83
C PHE A 64 20.85 -6.76 -1.79
N GLY A 65 20.95 -5.46 -1.56
CA GLY A 65 21.72 -4.53 -2.39
C GLY A 65 23.22 -4.83 -2.47
N PRO A 66 23.92 -5.19 -1.37
CA PRO A 66 25.35 -5.47 -1.41
C PRO A 66 25.61 -6.98 -1.60
N LYS A 67 24.96 -7.59 -2.60
CA LYS A 67 25.19 -8.98 -3.03
C LYS A 67 25.54 -9.01 -4.51
#